data_AF-A0A4Q6F0J5-F1
#
_entry.id   AF-A0A4Q6F0J5-F1
#
_cell.length_a   1.000
_cell.length_b   1.000
_cell.length_c   1.000
_cell.angle_alpha   90.00
_cell.angle_beta   90.00
_cell.angle_gamma   90.00
#
_symmetry.space_group_name_H-M   'P 1'
#
loop_
_entity.id
_entity.type
_entity.pdbx_description
1 polymer ?
#
loop_
_entity_poly.entity_id
_entity_poly.type
_entity_poly.pdbx_seq_one_letter_code
_entity_poly.pdbx_strand_id
1 'polypeptide(L)' 'MSLSVFDLFKVGIGPSSSHTVGPMRAGERFLKSLLEKNLIEKVASVTVELYGSLALTGVGHGTDKAVMLGLSG' A
#
# COMPACT_ATOMS: atom_id res chain seq x y z
N MET A 1 16.05 -19.52 -2.46
CA MET A 1 15.33 -18.47 -1.70
C MET A 1 15.29 -18.94 -0.26
N SER A 2 15.91 -18.20 0.68
CA SER A 2 15.85 -18.52 2.11
C SER A 2 14.64 -17.83 2.74
N LEU A 3 13.94 -18.51 3.64
CA LEU A 3 12.83 -17.96 4.41
C LEU A 3 13.35 -17.60 5.82
N SER A 4 13.17 -16.35 6.23
CA SER A 4 13.53 -15.87 7.57
C SER A 4 12.33 -15.90 8.51
N VAL A 5 12.57 -16.02 9.82
CA VAL A 5 11.54 -15.80 10.85
C VAL A 5 10.92 -14.40 10.72
N PHE A 6 11.69 -13.41 10.27
CA PHE A 6 11.21 -12.05 10.02
C PHE A 6 10.32 -11.93 8.77
N ASP A 7 10.29 -12.96 7.91
CA ASP A 7 9.34 -13.01 6.80
C ASP A 7 7.97 -13.51 7.24
N LEU A 8 7.91 -14.25 8.35
CA LEU A 8 6.70 -14.80 8.95
C LEU A 8 6.09 -13.81 9.96
N PHE A 9 6.93 -13.23 10.81
CA PHE A 9 6.50 -12.33 11.87
C PHE A 9 6.92 -10.88 11.56
N LYS A 10 5.96 -10.10 11.06
CA LYS A 10 6.14 -8.68 10.72
C LYS A 10 5.21 -7.82 11.55
N VAL A 11 5.74 -6.75 12.12
CA VAL A 11 4.92 -5.68 12.68
C VAL A 11 4.17 -4.97 11.55
N GLY A 12 2.88 -4.72 11.77
CA GLY A 12 2.00 -4.08 10.80
C GLY A 12 0.71 -3.62 11.47
N ILE A 13 -0.16 -3.01 10.68
CA ILE A 13 -1.47 -2.52 11.12
C ILE A 13 -2.59 -3.47 10.67
N GLY A 14 -3.53 -3.76 11.57
CA GLY A 14 -4.71 -4.57 11.25
C GLY A 14 -5.77 -3.80 10.44
N PRO A 15 -6.82 -4.47 9.93
CA PRO A 15 -7.19 -5.86 10.25
C PRO A 15 -6.55 -6.93 9.36
N SER A 16 -5.92 -6.58 8.23
CA SER A 16 -5.48 -7.59 7.25
C SER A 16 -4.10 -7.31 6.67
N SER A 17 -3.24 -8.32 6.67
CA SER A 17 -1.94 -8.24 5.99
C SER A 17 -2.08 -8.03 4.48
N SER A 18 -3.07 -8.67 3.84
CA SER A 18 -3.25 -8.62 2.38
C SER A 18 -4.06 -7.42 1.91
N HIS A 19 -5.02 -6.94 2.71
CA HIS A 19 -5.93 -5.86 2.33
C HIS A 19 -5.66 -4.54 3.05
N THR A 20 -4.79 -4.52 4.07
CA THR A 20 -4.39 -3.30 4.78
C THR A 20 -2.88 -3.05 4.61
N VAL A 21 -2.02 -3.93 5.14
CA VAL A 21 -0.57 -3.71 5.10
C VAL A 21 -0.01 -3.74 3.67
N GLY A 22 -0.47 -4.67 2.84
CA GLY A 22 -0.08 -4.78 1.44
C GLY A 22 -0.37 -3.50 0.64
N PRO A 23 -1.63 -3.03 0.59
CA PRO A 23 -2.00 -1.80 -0.10
C PRO A 23 -1.31 -0.54 0.43
N MET A 24 -1.11 -0.43 1.76
CA MET A 24 -0.35 0.68 2.35
C MET A 24 1.10 0.70 1.84
N ARG A 25 1.79 -0.45 1.88
CA ARG A 25 3.16 -0.56 1.33
C ARG A 25 3.20 -0.32 -0.18
N ALA A 26 2.15 -0.67 -0.91
CA ALA A 26 2.07 -0.39 -2.34
C ALA A 26 1.99 1.12 -2.63
N GLY A 27 1.18 1.85 -1.85
CA GLY A 27 1.13 3.32 -1.90
C GLY A 27 2.47 3.97 -1.57
N GLU A 28 3.11 3.53 -0.49
CA GLU A 28 4.43 4.04 -0.07
C GLU A 28 5.50 3.79 -1.15
N ARG A 29 5.50 2.59 -1.75
CA ARG A 29 6.41 2.25 -2.86
C ARG A 29 6.17 3.11 -4.09
N PHE A 30 4.91 3.38 -4.42
CA PHE A 30 4.57 4.28 -5.53
C PHE A 30 5.11 5.69 -5.28
N LEU A 31 4.87 6.26 -4.09
CA LEU A 31 5.40 7.56 -3.68
C LEU A 31 6.93 7.60 -3.78
N LYS A 32 7.62 6.61 -3.20
CA LYS A 32 9.09 6.49 -3.29
C LYS A 32 9.59 6.47 -4.72
N SER A 33 8.92 5.73 -5.60
CA SER A 33 9.30 5.67 -7.02
C SER A 33 9.18 7.02 -7.73
N LEU A 34 8.24 7.88 -7.32
CA LEU A 34 8.11 9.24 -7.87
C LEU A 34 9.23 10.15 -7.35
N LEU A 35 9.57 10.04 -6.07
CA LEU A 35 10.68 10.78 -5.46
C LEU A 35 12.02 10.41 -6.10
N GLU A 36 12.31 9.12 -6.23
CA GLU A 36 13.54 8.61 -6.87
C GLU A 36 13.70 9.10 -8.32
N LYS A 37 12.58 9.25 -9.04
CA LYS A 37 12.57 9.75 -10.43
C LYS A 37 12.49 11.27 -10.54
N ASN A 38 12.47 12.01 -9.43
CA ASN A 38 12.25 13.45 -9.38
C ASN A 38 10.98 13.90 -10.13
N LEU A 39 9.91 13.11 -10.03
CA LEU A 39 8.63 13.37 -10.70
C LEU A 39 7.58 13.99 -9.77
N ILE A 40 7.81 14.00 -8.46
CA ILE A 40 6.79 14.39 -7.47
C ILE A 40 6.20 15.79 -7.73
N GLU A 41 7.05 16.77 -8.05
CA GLU A 41 6.66 18.15 -8.35
C GLU A 41 5.77 18.29 -9.60
N LYS A 42 5.74 17.26 -10.45
CA LYS A 42 4.92 17.22 -11.67
C LYS A 42 3.59 16.50 -11.48
N VAL A 43 3.35 15.89 -10.32
CA VAL A 43 2.13 15.13 -10.06
C VAL A 43 1.03 16.05 -9.56
N ALA A 44 0.03 16.29 -10.40
CA ALA A 44 -1.15 17.07 -10.04
C ALA A 44 -2.28 16.25 -9.39
N SER A 45 -2.32 14.94 -9.67
CA SER A 45 -3.33 14.02 -9.13
C SER A 45 -2.84 12.58 -9.16
N VAL A 46 -3.41 11.74 -8.30
CA VAL A 46 -3.18 10.30 -8.26
C VAL A 46 -4.52 9.60 -8.27
N THR A 47 -4.67 8.60 -9.14
CA THR A 47 -5.84 7.72 -9.19
C THR A 47 -5.43 6.34 -8.72
N VAL A 48 -6.21 5.75 -7.81
CA VAL A 48 -6.03 4.36 -7.39
C VAL A 48 -7.28 3.57 -7.74
N GLU A 49 -7.08 2.46 -8.43
CA GLU A 49 -8.12 1.52 -8.81
C GLU A 49 -7.88 0.19 -8.10
N LEU A 50 -8.91 -0.30 -7.42
CA LEU A 50 -8.89 -1.60 -6.75
C LEU A 50 -9.61 -2.61 -7.64
N TYR A 51 -9.05 -3.82 -7.75
CA TYR A 51 -9.59 -4.88 -8.62
C TYR A 51 -9.87 -6.16 -7.84
N GLY A 52 -10.82 -6.96 -8.33
CA GLY A 52 -11.11 -8.30 -7.80
C GLY A 52 -11.46 -8.32 -6.30
N SER A 53 -10.91 -9.29 -5.57
CA SER A 53 -11.17 -9.45 -4.12
C SER A 53 -10.77 -8.24 -3.28
N LEU A 54 -9.75 -7.50 -3.72
CA LEU A 54 -9.28 -6.28 -3.06
C LEU A 54 -10.34 -5.18 -3.12
N ALA A 55 -11.03 -5.04 -4.25
CA ALA A 55 -12.17 -4.12 -4.38
C ALA A 55 -13.38 -4.62 -3.60
N LEU A 56 -13.72 -5.90 -3.74
CA LEU A 56 -14.94 -6.49 -3.18
C LEU A 56 -14.99 -6.41 -1.64
N THR A 57 -13.85 -6.54 -0.97
CA THR A 57 -13.78 -6.55 0.50
C THR A 57 -13.00 -5.37 1.07
N GLY A 58 -12.56 -4.43 0.23
CA GLY A 58 -11.63 -3.38 0.61
C GLY A 58 -12.15 -2.46 1.71
N VAL A 59 -13.44 -2.11 1.68
CA VAL A 59 -14.07 -1.24 2.69
C VAL A 59 -14.01 -1.88 4.09
N GLY A 60 -14.35 -3.16 4.21
CA GLY A 60 -14.31 -3.88 5.50
C GLY A 60 -12.89 -4.06 6.05
N HIS A 61 -11.88 -4.02 5.19
CA HIS A 61 -10.47 -4.13 5.55
C HIS A 61 -9.73 -2.78 5.64
N GLY A 62 -10.42 -1.67 5.39
CA GLY A 62 -9.82 -0.33 5.35
C GLY A 62 -8.77 -0.15 4.26
N THR A 63 -8.92 -0.83 3.12
CA THR A 63 -7.96 -0.77 1.99
C THR A 63 -7.82 0.64 1.43
N ASP A 64 -8.92 1.38 1.33
CA ASP A 64 -8.96 2.78 0.94
C ASP A 64 -8.07 3.65 1.85
N LYS A 65 -8.26 3.54 3.17
CA LYS A 65 -7.47 4.25 4.17
C LYS A 65 -6.01 3.82 4.13
N ALA A 66 -5.75 2.52 3.98
CA ALA A 66 -4.41 1.98 3.90
C ALA A 66 -3.63 2.56 2.70
N VAL A 67 -4.25 2.61 1.52
CA VAL A 67 -3.67 3.24 0.33
C VAL A 67 -3.38 4.72 0.59
N MET A 68 -4.34 5.46 1.15
CA MET A 68 -4.17 6.89 1.44
C MET A 68 -3.01 7.15 2.40
N LEU A 69 -2.90 6.35 3.47
CA LEU A 69 -1.78 6.43 4.41
C LEU A 69 -0.45 6.15 3.69
N GLY A 70 -0.39 5.10 2.87
CA GLY A 70 0.81 4.79 2.10
C GLY A 70 1.24 5.91 1.15
N LEU A 71 0.29 6.56 0.49
CA LEU A 71 0.56 7.71 -0.39
C LEU A 71 0.94 9.00 0.36
N SER A 72 0.71 9.05 1.68
CA SER A 72 1.04 10.21 2.53
C SER A 72 2.45 10.14 3.13
N GLY A 73 3.18 9.04 2.90
CA GLY A 73 4.52 8.79 3.49
C GLY A 73 4.46 8.19 4.88
#